data_AF-A0A0N0KBW9-F1
#
_entry.id   AF-A0A0N0KBW9-F1
#
_cell.length_a   1.000
_cell.length_b   1.000
_cell.length_c   1.000
_cell.angle_alpha   90.00
_cell.angle_beta   90.00
_cell.angle_gamma   90.00
#
_symmetry.space_group_name_H-M   'P 1'
#
loop_
_entity.id
_entity.type
_entity.pdbx_description
1 polymer ?
#
loop_
_entity_poly.entity_id
_entity_poly.type
_entity_poly.pdbx_seq_one_letter_code
_entity_poly.pdbx_strand_id
1 'polypeptide(L)'
;MPLLATTASAAPADAVQARFEPCGSAKRVTCIVDGDTFWYVGTKIRMADINTPETTNPSCAYEAALGARAKLRLAQLLNAGPFTLEVRGREVDRYGRALRVVTRNGKSLGAKLADEGLAEIWQGKRGDWCKSAA
;
A
#
# COMPACT_ATOMS: atom_id res chain seq x y z
N MET A 1 -15.11 -16.82 -45.44
CA MET A 1 -15.09 -15.70 -44.47
C MET A 1 -14.25 -16.15 -43.28
N PRO A 2 -13.06 -15.60 -43.00
CA PRO A 2 -12.28 -16.04 -41.85
C PRO A 2 -12.86 -15.43 -40.58
N LEU A 3 -13.05 -16.25 -39.54
CA LEU A 3 -13.29 -15.76 -38.19
C LEU A 3 -12.00 -15.14 -37.67
N LEU A 4 -12.03 -13.85 -37.35
CA LEU A 4 -10.98 -13.17 -36.60
C LEU A 4 -10.98 -13.74 -35.17
N ALA A 5 -9.89 -14.39 -34.78
CA ALA A 5 -9.66 -14.79 -33.40
C ALA A 5 -9.20 -13.56 -32.61
N THR A 6 -10.04 -13.07 -31.70
CA THR A 6 -9.70 -12.01 -30.76
C THR A 6 -8.76 -12.59 -29.71
N THR A 7 -7.48 -12.20 -29.72
CA THR A 7 -6.56 -12.51 -28.62
C THR A 7 -6.93 -11.63 -27.42
N ALA A 8 -7.52 -12.24 -26.39
CA ALA A 8 -7.68 -11.58 -25.11
C ALA A 8 -6.29 -11.38 -24.48
N SER A 9 -5.85 -10.13 -24.34
CA SER A 9 -4.64 -9.80 -23.58
C SER A 9 -4.92 -10.09 -22.11
N ALA A 10 -4.29 -11.13 -21.56
CA ALA A 10 -4.34 -11.41 -20.14
C ALA A 10 -3.68 -10.25 -19.38
N ALA A 11 -4.36 -9.71 -18.36
CA ALA A 11 -3.72 -8.76 -17.45
C ALA A 11 -2.43 -9.38 -16.88
N PRO A 12 -1.36 -8.59 -16.65
CA PRO A 12 -0.13 -9.12 -16.09
C PRO A 12 -0.45 -9.86 -14.79
N ALA A 13 0.03 -11.09 -14.69
CA ALA A 13 -0.18 -11.93 -13.52
C ALA A 13 0.48 -11.29 -12.29
N ASP A 14 -0.17 -11.42 -11.14
CA ASP A 14 0.41 -11.03 -9.87
C ASP A 14 1.69 -11.84 -9.61
N ALA A 15 2.83 -11.15 -9.62
CA ALA A 15 4.16 -11.80 -9.61
C ALA A 15 4.97 -11.51 -8.34
N VAL A 16 4.60 -10.48 -7.58
CA VAL A 16 5.33 -10.10 -6.36
C VAL A 16 4.81 -10.91 -5.19
N GLN A 17 5.70 -11.68 -4.56
CA GLN A 17 5.38 -12.42 -3.35
C GLN A 17 6.58 -12.39 -2.40
N ALA A 18 6.33 -12.07 -1.14
CA ALA A 18 7.31 -12.15 -0.07
C ALA A 18 6.59 -12.23 1.28
N ARG A 19 7.36 -12.43 2.34
CA ARG A 19 6.86 -12.36 3.71
C ARG A 19 7.13 -10.98 4.29
N PHE A 20 6.07 -10.30 4.71
CA PHE A 20 6.12 -8.98 5.29
C PHE A 20 5.73 -9.05 6.76
N GLU A 21 6.60 -8.58 7.62
CA GLU A 21 6.35 -8.39 9.05
C GLU A 21 6.55 -6.91 9.38
N PRO A 22 5.98 -6.39 10.49
CA PRO A 22 6.29 -5.03 10.94
C PRO A 22 7.79 -4.82 11.06
N CYS A 23 8.29 -3.67 10.60
CA CYS A 23 9.72 -3.38 10.68
C CYS A 23 10.16 -3.28 12.16
N GLY A 24 11.17 -4.07 12.53
CA GLY A 24 11.89 -3.95 13.80
C GLY A 24 13.03 -2.92 13.75
N SER A 25 13.98 -3.04 14.70
CA SER A 25 15.19 -2.21 14.78
C SER A 25 16.30 -2.61 13.80
N ALA A 26 16.22 -3.81 13.21
CA ALA A 26 17.19 -4.31 12.25
C ALA A 26 17.12 -3.60 10.89
N LYS A 27 18.10 -3.89 10.02
CA LYS A 27 18.13 -3.37 8.64
C LYS A 27 16.83 -3.73 7.92
N ARG A 28 16.17 -2.73 7.34
CA ARG A 28 14.88 -2.89 6.66
C ARG A 28 15.12 -3.43 5.25
N VAL A 29 14.58 -4.62 4.96
CA VAL A 29 14.69 -5.27 3.63
C VAL A 29 13.30 -5.55 3.07
N THR A 30 12.52 -6.40 3.75
CA THR A 30 11.13 -6.69 3.41
C THR A 30 10.30 -6.61 4.69
N CYS A 31 9.68 -5.46 4.95
CA CYS A 31 8.93 -5.21 6.18
C CYS A 31 7.95 -4.03 6.05
N ILE A 32 6.91 -3.97 6.87
CA ILE A 32 5.91 -2.91 6.86
C ILE A 32 6.32 -1.79 7.84
N VAL A 33 6.38 -0.55 7.35
CA VAL A 33 6.65 0.63 8.18
C VAL A 33 5.35 1.18 8.75
N ASP A 34 4.39 1.50 7.89
CA ASP A 34 3.09 2.11 8.18
C ASP A 34 2.01 1.50 7.24
N GLY A 35 0.75 1.96 7.34
CA GLY A 35 -0.35 1.44 6.52
C GLY A 35 -0.26 1.71 5.01
N ASP A 36 0.68 2.55 4.57
CA ASP A 36 0.92 2.89 3.15
C ASP A 36 2.40 2.83 2.77
N THR A 37 3.29 2.44 3.70
CA THR A 37 4.73 2.50 3.50
C THR A 37 5.37 1.18 3.94
N PHE A 38 6.11 0.54 3.04
CA PHE A 38 6.79 -0.72 3.31
C PHE A 38 8.11 -0.80 2.55
N TRP A 39 8.99 -1.70 3.00
CA TRP A 39 10.19 -2.08 2.29
C TRP A 39 9.94 -3.39 1.55
N TYR A 40 10.45 -3.48 0.33
CA TYR A 40 10.48 -4.71 -0.46
C TYR A 40 11.85 -4.85 -1.11
N VAL A 41 12.58 -5.93 -0.75
CA VAL A 41 13.93 -6.23 -1.26
C VAL A 41 14.87 -5.01 -1.20
N GLY A 42 14.81 -4.26 -0.09
CA GLY A 42 15.65 -3.08 0.13
C GLY A 42 15.18 -1.80 -0.58
N THR A 43 14.04 -1.82 -1.27
CA THR A 43 13.40 -0.63 -1.85
C THR A 43 12.29 -0.13 -0.93
N LYS A 44 12.33 1.14 -0.55
CA LYS A 44 11.25 1.78 0.21
C LYS A 44 10.11 2.19 -0.73
N ILE A 45 8.94 1.59 -0.55
CA ILE A 45 7.75 1.81 -1.36
C ILE A 45 6.73 2.62 -0.56
N ARG A 46 6.15 3.64 -1.21
CA ARG A 46 5.01 4.44 -0.74
C ARG A 46 3.82 4.15 -1.66
N MET A 47 2.71 3.70 -1.09
CA MET A 47 1.47 3.49 -1.84
C MET A 47 0.97 4.83 -2.36
N ALA A 48 0.74 4.95 -3.66
CA ALA A 48 0.49 6.24 -4.32
C ALA A 48 -0.99 6.64 -4.35
N ASP A 49 -1.89 5.68 -4.15
CA ASP A 49 -3.33 5.83 -4.25
C ASP A 49 -4.03 6.09 -2.90
N ILE A 50 -3.29 6.00 -1.79
CA ILE A 50 -3.82 6.19 -0.44
C ILE A 50 -2.90 6.97 0.51
N ASN A 51 -3.48 7.47 1.60
CA ASN A 51 -2.80 7.89 2.81
C ASN A 51 -3.24 7.05 4.00
N THR A 52 -2.33 6.79 4.93
CA THR A 52 -2.66 6.17 6.21
C THR A 52 -2.24 7.02 7.39
N PRO A 53 -2.85 6.80 8.57
CA PRO A 53 -2.34 7.33 9.82
C PRO A 53 -0.88 6.92 10.03
N GLU A 54 -0.04 7.87 10.40
CA GLU A 54 1.38 7.62 10.64
C GLU A 54 1.56 6.88 11.96
N THR A 55 2.40 5.83 12.00
CA THR A 55 2.66 5.10 13.26
C THR A 55 3.90 5.59 14.00
N THR A 56 4.79 6.30 13.30
CA THR A 56 6.05 6.76 13.91
C THR A 56 5.83 8.03 14.73
N ASN A 57 5.05 8.99 14.21
CA ASN A 57 4.75 10.27 14.86
C ASN A 57 3.25 10.61 14.73
N PRO A 58 2.36 9.87 15.41
CA PRO A 58 0.93 10.17 15.40
C PRO A 58 0.64 11.48 16.14
N SER A 59 -0.35 12.23 15.67
CA SER A 59 -0.77 13.51 16.26
C SER A 59 -1.69 13.31 17.47
N CYS A 60 -2.29 12.13 17.61
CA CYS A 60 -3.14 11.75 18.74
C CYS A 60 -3.21 10.22 18.91
N ALA A 61 -3.75 9.76 20.06
CA ALA A 61 -3.88 8.34 20.38
C ALA A 61 -4.78 7.57 19.39
N TYR A 62 -5.83 8.21 18.87
CA TYR A 62 -6.68 7.61 17.86
C TYR A 62 -5.94 7.36 16.55
N GLU A 63 -5.17 8.35 16.07
CA GLU A 63 -4.32 8.20 14.88
C GLU A 63 -3.31 7.06 15.07
N ALA A 64 -2.69 6.97 16.26
CA ALA A 64 -1.75 5.90 16.59
C ALA A 64 -2.39 4.51 16.51
N ALA A 65 -3.57 4.34 17.12
CA ALA A 65 -4.30 3.07 17.13
C ALA A 65 -4.76 2.68 15.72
N LEU A 66 -5.25 3.64 14.94
CA LEU A 66 -5.68 3.41 13.57
C LEU A 66 -4.50 3.06 12.66
N GLY A 67 -3.37 3.74 12.82
CA GLY A 67 -2.13 3.44 12.09
C GLY A 67 -1.59 2.05 12.41
N ALA A 68 -1.63 1.62 13.67
CA ALA A 68 -1.24 0.27 14.06
C ALA A 68 -2.14 -0.79 13.39
N ARG A 69 -3.46 -0.56 13.35
CA ARG A 69 -4.41 -1.44 12.63
C ARG A 69 -4.14 -1.46 11.13
N ALA A 70 -3.91 -0.30 10.51
CA ALA A 70 -3.59 -0.18 9.09
C ALA A 70 -2.31 -0.93 8.73
N LYS A 71 -1.25 -0.80 9.55
CA LYS A 71 0.02 -1.52 9.40
C LYS A 71 -0.17 -3.03 9.39
N LEU A 72 -0.86 -3.57 10.41
CA LEU A 72 -1.12 -5.00 10.53
C LEU A 72 -1.98 -5.50 9.37
N ARG A 73 -2.98 -4.71 8.96
CA ARG A 73 -3.84 -5.07 7.85
C ARG A 73 -3.10 -5.11 6.52
N LEU A 74 -2.23 -4.14 6.25
CA LEU A 74 -1.39 -4.15 5.07
C LEU A 74 -0.52 -5.42 5.04
N ALA A 75 0.11 -5.78 6.16
CA ALA A 75 0.89 -7.01 6.26
C ALA A 75 0.06 -8.27 5.89
N GLN A 76 -1.16 -8.38 6.43
CA GLN A 76 -2.08 -9.47 6.07
C GLN A 76 -2.40 -9.49 4.59
N LEU A 77 -2.70 -8.32 4.00
CA LEU A 77 -3.04 -8.21 2.58
C LEU A 77 -1.87 -8.63 1.70
N LEU A 78 -0.64 -8.14 1.95
CA LEU A 78 0.54 -8.51 1.16
C LEU A 78 0.91 -9.99 1.31
N ASN A 79 0.74 -10.56 2.51
CA ASN A 79 1.07 -11.97 2.78
C ASN A 79 0.01 -12.96 2.29
N ALA A 80 -1.22 -12.51 2.02
CA ALA A 80 -2.32 -13.39 1.60
C ALA A 80 -2.15 -13.99 0.19
N GLY A 81 -1.14 -13.56 -0.58
CA GLY A 81 -0.81 -14.12 -1.88
C GLY A 81 -0.01 -13.15 -2.75
N PRO A 82 0.29 -13.53 -3.99
CA PRO A 82 0.96 -12.65 -4.93
C PRO A 82 0.19 -11.34 -5.16
N PHE A 83 0.92 -10.29 -5.52
CA PHE A 83 0.37 -8.99 -5.88
C PHE A 83 1.23 -8.32 -6.96
N THR A 84 0.80 -7.15 -7.43
CA THR A 84 1.48 -6.34 -8.43
C THR A 84 1.84 -4.97 -7.86
N LEU A 85 3.00 -4.45 -8.24
CA LEU A 85 3.47 -3.11 -7.93
C LEU A 85 3.40 -2.24 -9.18
N GLU A 86 2.28 -1.55 -9.36
CA GLU A 86 2.05 -0.73 -10.54
C GLU A 86 2.61 0.68 -10.37
N VAL A 87 3.19 1.25 -11.43
CA VAL A 87 3.50 2.68 -11.48
C VAL A 87 2.31 3.38 -12.12
N ARG A 88 1.63 4.26 -11.36
CA ARG A 88 0.56 5.12 -11.87
C ARG A 88 0.94 6.58 -11.66
N GLY A 89 1.64 7.16 -12.64
CA GLY A 89 2.17 8.52 -12.57
C GLY A 89 3.66 8.56 -12.27
N ARG A 90 4.06 9.33 -11.25
CA ARG A 90 5.48 9.48 -10.89
C ARG A 90 6.03 8.16 -10.34
N GLU A 91 7.24 7.80 -10.76
CA GLU A 91 7.93 6.60 -10.26
C GLU A 91 8.49 6.75 -8.85
N VAL A 92 8.94 7.96 -8.52
CA VAL A 92 9.66 8.27 -7.28
C VAL A 92 9.20 9.63 -6.75
N ASP A 93 9.04 9.73 -5.44
CA ASP A 93 8.74 11.00 -4.78
C ASP A 93 10.00 11.87 -4.57
N ARG A 94 9.82 13.07 -3.99
CA ARG A 94 10.94 14.00 -3.75
C ARG A 94 11.97 13.50 -2.71
N TYR A 95 11.63 12.44 -1.98
CA TYR A 95 12.45 11.85 -0.92
C TYR A 95 13.13 10.55 -1.36
N GLY A 96 13.01 10.17 -2.63
CA GLY A 96 13.60 8.95 -3.17
C GLY A 96 12.78 7.68 -2.90
N ARG A 97 11.53 7.78 -2.44
CA ARG A 97 10.65 6.59 -2.25
C ARG A 97 10.00 6.19 -3.57
N ALA A 98 10.01 4.90 -3.86
CA ALA A 98 9.29 4.35 -5.00
C ALA A 98 7.78 4.49 -4.79
N LEU A 99 7.09 5.17 -5.71
CA LEU A 99 5.65 5.35 -5.69
C LEU A 99 5.00 4.19 -6.46
N ARG A 100 4.18 3.39 -5.78
CA ARG A 100 3.51 2.23 -6.40
C ARG A 100 2.04 2.20 -6.01
N VAL A 101 1.20 1.70 -6.89
CA VAL A 101 -0.16 1.26 -6.55
C VAL A 101 -0.11 -0.25 -6.40
N VAL A 102 -0.49 -0.75 -5.23
CA VAL A 102 -0.42 -2.18 -4.92
C VAL A 102 -1.74 -2.82 -5.29
N THR A 103 -1.72 -3.74 -6.25
CA THR A 103 -2.93 -4.40 -6.76
C THR A 103 -2.85 -5.91 -6.62
N ARG A 104 -4.01 -6.57 -6.53
CA ARG A 104 -4.15 -8.02 -6.67
C ARG A 104 -5.36 -8.29 -7.54
N ASN A 105 -5.21 -9.11 -8.57
CA ASN A 105 -6.24 -9.35 -9.57
C ASN A 105 -6.83 -8.04 -10.13
N GLY A 106 -5.97 -7.04 -10.37
CA GLY A 106 -6.35 -5.71 -10.86
C GLY A 106 -7.07 -4.80 -9.86
N LYS A 107 -7.29 -5.24 -8.61
CA LYS A 107 -7.95 -4.45 -7.56
C LYS A 107 -6.92 -3.87 -6.60
N SER A 108 -7.06 -2.59 -6.24
CA SER A 108 -6.15 -1.95 -5.29
C SER A 108 -6.32 -2.50 -3.87
N LEU A 109 -5.21 -2.92 -3.27
CA LEU A 109 -5.14 -3.24 -1.84
C LEU A 109 -5.20 -1.98 -0.98
N GLY A 110 -4.79 -0.83 -1.53
CA GLY A 110 -4.91 0.46 -0.88
C GLY A 110 -6.38 0.89 -0.76
N ALA A 111 -7.13 0.80 -1.86
CA ALA A 111 -8.57 1.04 -1.84
C ALA A 111 -9.28 0.13 -0.82
N LYS A 112 -8.86 -1.14 -0.71
CA LYS A 112 -9.37 -2.04 0.33
C LYS A 112 -9.10 -1.56 1.75
N LEU A 113 -7.94 -0.96 2.04
CA LEU A 113 -7.66 -0.35 3.34
C LEU A 113 -8.55 0.88 3.58
N ALA A 114 -8.82 1.67 2.55
CA ALA A 114 -9.69 2.84 2.65
C ALA A 114 -11.15 2.43 2.89
N ASP A 115 -11.66 1.43 2.18
CA ASP A 115 -13.00 0.86 2.38
C ASP A 115 -13.17 0.28 3.80
N GLU A 116 -12.10 -0.24 4.40
CA GLU A 116 -12.06 -0.74 5.77
C GLU A 116 -11.88 0.37 6.82
N GLY A 117 -11.81 1.64 6.40
CA GLY A 117 -11.64 2.81 7.28
C GLY A 117 -10.24 2.95 7.87
N LEU A 118 -9.25 2.26 7.31
CA LEU A 118 -7.85 2.24 7.79
C LEU A 118 -6.94 3.19 6.99
N ALA A 119 -7.45 3.73 5.88
CA ALA A 119 -6.76 4.64 4.99
C ALA A 119 -7.74 5.67 4.42
N GLU A 120 -7.20 6.71 3.80
CA GLU A 120 -7.94 7.64 2.95
C GLU A 120 -7.43 7.50 1.51
N ILE A 121 -8.31 7.65 0.52
CA ILE A 121 -7.88 7.77 -0.88
C ILE A 121 -7.04 9.05 -1.03
N TRP A 122 -5.94 8.97 -1.78
CA TRP A 122 -5.07 10.12 -2.00
C TRP A 122 -5.81 11.23 -2.77
N GLN A 123 -6.00 12.38 -2.11
CA GLN A 123 -6.64 13.58 -2.68
C GLN A 123 -5.68 14.78 -2.77
N GLY A 124 -4.37 14.53 -2.78
CA GLY A 124 -3.33 15.57 -2.81
C GLY A 124 -2.95 16.13 -1.44
N LYS A 125 -3.73 15.82 -0.39
CA LYS A 125 -3.38 16.15 1.00
C LYS A 125 -3.70 14.98 1.94
N ARG A 126 -3.02 15.00 3.07
CA ARG A 126 -3.25 14.10 4.20
C ARG A 126 -4.45 14.63 5.01
N GLY A 127 -5.39 13.76 5.40
CA GLY A 127 -6.51 14.13 6.28
C GLY A 127 -6.11 14.49 7.70
N ASP A 128 -7.10 14.58 8.58
CA ASP A 128 -6.93 14.86 10.00
C ASP A 128 -7.72 13.85 10.83
N TRP A 129 -7.09 12.71 11.12
CA TRP A 129 -7.68 11.60 11.87
C TRP A 129 -8.03 11.96 13.31
N CYS A 130 -7.40 12.99 13.88
CA CYS A 130 -7.69 13.41 15.24
C CYS A 130 -9.04 14.12 15.35
N LYS A 131 -9.54 14.70 14.26
CA LYS A 131 -10.89 15.27 14.20
C LYS A 131 -11.98 14.23 13.93
N SER A 132 -11.61 13.09 13.33
CA SER A 132 -12.53 11.99 13.06
C SER A 132 -12.74 11.06 14.27
N ALA A 133 -12.10 11.35 15.40
CA ALA A 133 -12.24 10.62 16.66
C ALA A 133 -13.43 11.10 17.52
N ALA A 134 -14.22 12.05 17.02
CA ALA A 134 -15.37 12.67 17.70
C ALA A 134 -16.68 11.92 17.43
#